data_AF-A0A9D2QVW9-F1
#
_entry.id   AF-A0A9D2QVW9-F1
#
_cell.length_a   1.000
_cell.length_b   1.000
_cell.length_c   1.000
_cell.angle_alpha   90.00
_cell.angle_beta   90.00
_cell.angle_gamma   90.00
#
_symmetry.space_group_name_H-M   'P 1'
#
loop_
_entity.id
_entity.type
_entity.pdbx_description
1 polymer ?
#
loop_
_entity_poly.entity_id
_entity_poly.type
_entity_poly.pdbx_seq_one_letter_code
_entity_poly.pdbx_strand_id
1 'polypeptide(L)' 'MTDHICMKCGAGLMSDEIALHRKLFGIASKEFMCLDCQAEYLRVDRERLEKTIEMYHRSGTCMLFAKWE' A
#
# COMPACT_ATOMS: atom_id res chain seq x y z
N MET A 1 7.21 -10.27 -5.30
CA MET A 1 8.12 -9.73 -4.28
C MET A 1 8.95 -8.65 -4.93
N THR A 2 8.84 -7.43 -4.42
CA THR A 2 9.59 -6.27 -4.91
C THR A 2 10.84 -6.12 -4.04
N ASP A 3 11.93 -5.54 -4.58
CA ASP A 3 13.17 -5.27 -3.82
C ASP A 3 13.04 -4.06 -2.88
N HIS A 4 11.82 -3.73 -2.46
CA HIS A 4 11.54 -2.59 -1.59
C HIS A 4 11.29 -3.07 -0.17
N ILE A 5 11.81 -2.32 0.80
CA ILE A 5 11.63 -2.58 2.23
C ILE A 5 10.92 -1.40 2.89
N CYS A 6 10.18 -1.69 3.97
CA CYS A 6 9.53 -0.68 4.78
C CYS A 6 10.57 0.21 5.46
N MET A 7 10.47 1.52 5.27
CA MET A 7 11.38 2.48 5.90
C MET A 7 11.31 2.47 7.43
N LYS A 8 10.20 2.00 8.01
CA LYS A 8 9.94 2.05 9.46
C LYS A 8 10.37 0.77 10.19
N CYS A 9 10.08 -0.40 9.62
CA CYS A 9 10.32 -1.70 10.27
C CYS A 9 11.27 -2.62 9.51
N GLY A 10 11.68 -2.26 8.28
CA GLY A 10 12.56 -3.09 7.44
C GLY A 10 11.90 -4.32 6.82
N ALA A 11 10.59 -4.51 6.97
CA ALA A 11 9.87 -5.63 6.34
C ALA A 11 9.87 -5.50 4.81
N GLY A 12 9.96 -6.63 4.09
CA GLY A 12 9.84 -6.65 2.63
C GLY A 12 8.45 -6.22 2.18
N LEU A 13 8.38 -5.35 1.17
CA LEU A 13 7.15 -4.77 0.67
C LEU A 13 6.65 -5.47 -0.59
N MET A 14 5.33 -5.58 -0.67
CA MET A 14 4.61 -6.01 -1.86
C MET A 14 4.21 -4.80 -2.71
N SER A 15 3.96 -5.05 -4.00
CA SER A 15 3.53 -4.02 -4.96
C SER A 15 2.33 -3.22 -4.46
N ASP A 16 1.36 -3.89 -3.83
CA ASP A 16 0.13 -3.26 -3.33
C ASP A 16 0.38 -2.33 -2.15
N GLU A 17 1.34 -2.66 -1.28
CA GLU A 17 1.71 -1.81 -0.14
C GLU A 17 2.35 -0.50 -0.63
N ILE A 18 3.19 -0.59 -1.67
CA ILE A 18 3.83 0.56 -2.33
C ILE A 18 2.78 1.40 -3.05
N ALA A 19 1.88 0.77 -3.79
CA ALA A 19 0.78 1.44 -4.49
C ALA A 19 -0.14 2.18 -3.50
N LEU A 20 -0.50 1.55 -2.39
CA LEU A 20 -1.30 2.15 -1.34
C LEU A 20 -0.57 3.31 -0.66
N HIS A 21 0.71 3.14 -0.34
CA HIS A 21 1.51 4.21 0.24
C HIS A 21 1.54 5.43 -0.68
N ARG A 22 1.82 5.23 -1.98
CA ARG A 22 1.78 6.30 -2.99
C ARG A 22 0.42 6.97 -3.09
N LYS A 23 -0.66 6.20 -2.93
CA LYS A 23 -2.02 6.72 -2.97
C LYS A 23 -2.37 7.58 -1.75
N LEU A 24 -1.93 7.17 -0.56
CA LEU A 24 -2.27 7.83 0.71
C LEU A 24 -1.34 8.98 1.07
N PHE A 25 -0.04 8.81 0.87
CA PHE A 25 1.01 9.75 1.30
C PHE A 25 1.55 10.61 0.16
N GLY A 26 1.37 10.18 -1.10
CA GLY A 26 1.76 10.93 -2.28
C GLY A 26 2.52 10.09 -3.31
N ILE A 27 2.23 10.32 -4.59
CA ILE A 27 2.81 9.55 -5.70
C ILE A 27 4.32 9.75 -5.83
N ALA A 28 4.85 10.88 -5.38
CA ALA A 28 6.27 11.21 -5.44
C ALA A 28 7.11 10.65 -4.27
N SER A 29 6.52 9.90 -3.35
CA SER A 29 7.26 9.27 -2.26
C SER A 29 8.33 8.31 -2.78
N LYS A 30 9.56 8.51 -2.30
CA LYS A 30 10.72 7.65 -2.60
C LYS A 30 10.88 6.51 -1.60
N GLU A 31 10.26 6.65 -0.44
CA GLU A 31 10.26 5.69 0.65
C GLU A 31 8.84 5.19 0.87
N PHE A 32 8.70 3.94 1.29
CA PHE A 32 7.41 3.27 1.42
C PHE A 32 7.29 2.61 2.80
N MET A 33 6.05 2.49 3.27
CA MET A 33 5.72 1.81 4.52
C MET A 33 4.92 0.54 4.22
N CYS A 34 5.10 -0.50 5.04
CA CYS A 34 4.24 -1.68 4.99
C CYS A 34 2.83 -1.35 5.49
N LEU A 35 1.87 -2.23 5.22
CA LEU A 35 0.49 -2.10 5.66
C LEU A 35 0.36 -1.85 7.16
N ASP A 36 1.10 -2.57 8.01
CA ASP A 36 1.05 -2.37 9.47
C ASP A 36 1.54 -0.98 9.88
N CYS A 37 2.64 -0.52 9.28
CA CYS A 37 3.20 0.80 9.59
C CYS A 37 2.28 1.92 9.10
N GLN A 38 1.62 1.74 7.95
CA GLN A 38 0.60 2.66 7.46
C GLN A 38 -0.63 2.68 8.39
N ALA A 39 -1.08 1.51 8.84
CA ALA A 39 -2.20 1.35 9.75
C ALA A 39 -1.94 2.05 11.09
N GLU A 40 -0.76 1.84 11.66
CA GLU A 40 -0.34 2.49 12.89
C GLU A 40 -0.21 4.02 12.73
N TYR A 41 0.36 4.49 11.62
CA TYR A 41 0.51 5.92 11.34
C TYR A 41 -0.85 6.62 11.21
N LEU A 42 -1.79 5.99 10.50
CA LEU A 42 -3.15 6.51 10.27
C LEU A 42 -4.10 6.21 11.44
N ARG A 43 -3.65 5.45 12.45
CA ARG A 43 -4.47 4.89 13.55
C ARG A 43 -5.75 4.20 13.04
N VAL A 44 -5.59 3.39 12.00
CA VAL A 44 -6.66 2.55 11.44
C VAL A 44 -6.27 1.09 11.56
N ASP A 45 -7.26 0.21 11.47
CA ASP A 45 -7.00 -1.22 11.38
C ASP A 45 -6.34 -1.60 10.05
N ARG A 46 -5.45 -2.60 10.10
CA ARG A 46 -4.83 -3.20 8.91
C ARG A 46 -5.89 -3.67 7.91
N GLU A 47 -6.95 -4.29 8.42
CA GLU A 47 -8.06 -4.82 7.60
C GLU A 47 -8.74 -3.72 6.77
N ARG A 48 -8.79 -2.49 7.28
CA ARG A 48 -9.36 -1.35 6.55
C ARG A 48 -8.51 -0.97 5.33
N LEU A 49 -7.19 -1.05 5.47
CA LEU A 49 -6.27 -0.81 4.36
C LEU A 49 -6.33 -1.96 3.35
N GLU A 50 -6.44 -3.20 3.80
CA GLU A 50 -6.60 -4.38 2.94
C GLU A 50 -7.91 -4.30 2.13
N LYS A 51 -9.03 -3.93 2.76
CA LYS A 51 -10.30 -3.67 2.06
C LYS A 51 -10.19 -2.53 1.05
N THR A 52 -9.38 -1.51 1.35
CA THR A 52 -9.14 -0.39 0.44
C THR A 52 -8.37 -0.84 -0.80
N ILE A 53 -7.33 -1.67 -0.61
CA ILE A 53 -6.59 -2.31 -1.72
C ILE A 53 -7.56 -3.15 -2.57
N GLU A 54 -8.34 -4.05 -1.96
CA GLU A 54 -9.32 -4.87 -2.67
C GLU A 54 -10.31 -4.03 -3.47
N MET A 55 -10.81 -2.94 -2.89
CA MET A 55 -11.71 -2.02 -3.57
C MET A 55 -11.05 -1.40 -4.82
N TYR A 56 -9.76 -1.04 -4.75
CA TYR A 56 -9.04 -0.50 -5.90
C TYR A 56 -8.81 -1.55 -7.00
N HIS A 57 -8.45 -2.78 -6.65
CA HIS A 57 -8.33 -3.87 -7.61
C HIS A 57 -9.67 -4.17 -8.30
N ARG A 58 -10.78 -4.20 -7.54
CA ARG A 58 -12.13 -4.43 -8.08
C ARG A 58 -12.59 -3.29 -8.98
N SER A 59 -12.31 -2.05 -8.58
CA SER A 59 -12.71 -0.86 -9.37
C SER A 59 -11.94 -0.79 -10.69
N GLY A 60 -10.70 -1.28 -10.73
CA GLY A 60 -9.87 -1.35 -11.94
C GLY A 60 -9.51 0.00 -12.57
N THR A 61 -9.90 1.12 -11.94
CA THR A 61 -9.66 2.49 -12.45
C THR A 61 -8.36 3.09 -11.94
N CYS A 62 -7.72 2.47 -10.94
CA CYS A 62 -6.50 3.00 -10.36
C CYS A 62 -5.28 2.42 -11.09
N MET A 63 -4.57 3.24 -11.86
CA MET A 63 -3.34 2.84 -12.58
C MET A 63 -2.23 2.28 -11.68
N LEU A 64 -2.32 2.49 -10.37
CA LEU A 64 -1.36 1.95 -9.40
C LEU A 64 -1.65 0.49 -9.01
N PHE A 65 -2.88 0.02 -9.22
CA PHE A 65 -3.32 -1.33 -8.86
C PHE A 65 -3.75 -2.06 -10.14
N ALA A 66 -3.15 -3.23 -10.40
CA ALA A 66 -3.60 -4.08 -11.51
C ALA A 66 -5.03 -4.55 -11.24
N LYS A 67 -5.88 -4.63 -12.25
CA LYS A 67 -7.21 -5.23 -12.08
C LYS A 67 -7.05 -6.71 -11.75
N TRP A 68 -7.73 -7.20 -10.73
CA TRP A 68 -7.86 -8.64 -10.49
C TRP A 68 -8.86 -9.18 -11.52
N GLU A 69 -8.43 -10.06 -12.42
CA GLU A 69 -9.28 -10.82 -13.34
C GLU A 69 -9.82 -12.12 -12.72
#